data_AF-A0A7V9KK65-F1
#
_entry.id   AF-A0A7V9KK65-F1
#
_cell.length_a   1.000
_cell.length_b   1.000
_cell.length_c   1.000
_cell.angle_alpha   90.00
_cell.angle_beta   90.00
_cell.angle_gamma   90.00
#
_symmetry.space_group_name_H-M   'P 1'
#
loop_
_entity.id
_entity.type
_entity.pdbx_description
1 polymer ?
#
loop_
_entity_poly.entity_id
_entity_poly.type
_entity_poly.pdbx_seq_one_letter_code
_entity_poly.pdbx_strand_id
1 'polypeptide(L)' 'MSTIIDSIEKEQLQRRPRFIAGDRLRVHFQVIEGSRTRTQVFEGVVIKRQGNGVRETFTVRKQSFGVGVE' A
#
# COMPACT_ATOMS: atom_id res chain seq x y z
N MET A 1 26.43 -11.36 -0.19
CA MET A 1 25.55 -10.39 -0.87
C MET A 1 24.90 -9.55 0.21
N SER A 2 25.05 -8.22 0.12
CA SER A 2 25.09 -7.24 1.24
C SER A 2 24.25 -7.57 2.49
N THR A 3 24.89 -8.19 3.48
CA THR A 3 24.33 -8.57 4.78
C THR A 3 23.80 -7.36 5.56
N ILE A 4 24.42 -6.20 5.39
CA ILE A 4 24.05 -4.97 6.09
C ILE A 4 22.72 -4.41 5.56
N ILE A 5 22.52 -4.43 4.23
CA ILE A 5 21.27 -3.93 3.64
C ILE A 5 20.09 -4.80 4.07
N ASP A 6 20.26 -6.13 4.05
CA ASP A 6 19.21 -7.07 4.47
C ASP A 6 18.84 -6.88 5.95
N SER A 7 19.82 -6.61 6.83
CA SER A 7 19.55 -6.32 8.24
C SER A 7 18.75 -5.03 8.45
N ILE A 8 19.06 -3.98 7.69
CA ILE A 8 18.35 -2.69 7.76
C ILE A 8 16.93 -2.85 7.20
N GLU A 9 16.78 -3.57 6.08
CA GLU A 9 15.46 -3.82 5.48
C GLU A 9 14.57 -4.65 6.42
N LYS A 10 15.11 -5.64 7.14
CA LYS A 10 14.32 -6.41 8.11
C LYS A 10 13.73 -5.57 9.23
N GLU A 11 14.44 -4.53 9.69
CA GLU A 11 13.96 -3.66 10.75
C GLU A 11 12.78 -2.78 10.31
N GLN A 12 12.72 -2.41 9.04
CA GLN A 12 11.66 -1.58 8.47
C GLN A 12 10.44 -2.38 7.99
N LEU A 13 10.47 -3.72 8.12
CA LEU A 13 9.43 -4.59 7.59
C LEU A 13 8.13 -4.47 8.38
N GLN A 14 7.08 -3.95 7.75
CA GLN A 14 5.77 -3.83 8.39
C GLN A 14 4.92 -5.08 8.16
N ARG A 15 4.31 -5.61 9.23
CA ARG A 15 3.32 -6.69 9.11
C ARG A 15 2.02 -6.12 8.54
N ARG A 16 1.65 -6.59 7.35
CA ARG A 16 0.40 -6.28 6.66
C ARG A 16 -0.41 -7.58 6.48
N PRO A 17 -1.76 -7.50 6.37
CA PRO A 17 -2.57 -8.68 6.06
C PRO A 17 -2.13 -9.29 4.72
N ARG A 18 -2.33 -10.61 4.58
CA ARG A 18 -2.12 -11.29 3.30
C ARG A 18 -3.28 -10.99 2.36
N PHE A 19 -2.96 -10.68 1.11
CA PHE A 19 -3.91 -10.43 0.03
C PHE A 19 -3.22 -10.66 -1.31
N ILE A 20 -3.99 -10.94 -2.36
CA ILE A 20 -3.51 -11.19 -3.71
C ILE A 20 -4.14 -10.21 -4.71
N ALA A 21 -3.65 -10.23 -5.95
CA ALA A 21 -4.33 -9.55 -7.05
C ALA A 21 -5.72 -10.16 -7.25
N GLY A 22 -6.72 -9.30 -7.43
CA GLY A 22 -8.15 -9.66 -7.47
C GLY A 22 -8.89 -9.40 -6.16
N ASP A 23 -8.19 -9.29 -5.03
CA ASP A 23 -8.84 -8.99 -3.75
C ASP A 23 -9.33 -7.53 -3.70
N ARG A 24 -10.45 -7.31 -3.00
CA ARG A 24 -10.97 -5.98 -2.72
C ARG A 24 -10.49 -5.52 -1.35
N LEU A 25 -9.83 -4.37 -1.30
CA LEU A 25 -9.24 -3.81 -0.09
C LEU A 25 -9.80 -2.43 0.24
N ARG A 26 -9.87 -2.13 1.54
CA ARG A 26 -10.09 -0.78 2.09
C ARG A 26 -8.80 -0.28 2.73
N VAL A 27 -8.06 0.53 1.99
CA VAL A 27 -6.79 1.11 2.43
C VAL A 27 -7.07 2.44 3.15
N HIS A 28 -6.68 2.52 4.41
CA HIS A 28 -6.81 3.74 5.21
C HIS A 28 -5.48 4.47 5.17
N PHE A 29 -5.47 5.70 4.64
CA PHE A 29 -4.29 6.53 4.60
C PHE A 29 -4.53 7.82 5.37
N GLN A 30 -3.51 8.28 6.07
CA GLN A 30 -3.55 9.52 6.82
C GLN A 30 -3.09 10.66 5.91
N VAL A 31 -3.96 11.65 5.73
CA VAL A 31 -3.69 12.86 4.99
C VAL A 31 -3.37 13.95 6.01
N ILE A 32 -2.16 14.53 5.90
CA ILE A 32 -1.65 15.56 6.80
C ILE A 32 -1.55 16.86 6.00
N GLU A 33 -2.41 17.83 6.31
CA GLU A 33 -2.52 19.13 5.64
C GLU A 33 -2.19 20.24 6.65
N GLY A 34 -0.90 20.56 6.78
CA GLY A 34 -0.41 21.50 7.79
C GLY A 34 -0.69 21.00 9.22
N SER A 35 -1.55 21.70 9.95
CA SER A 35 -1.96 21.32 11.32
C SER A 35 -3.15 20.36 11.37
N ARG A 36 -3.82 20.10 10.26
CA ARG A 36 -5.00 19.21 10.20
C ARG A 36 -4.60 17.83 9.73
N THR A 37 -5.14 16.80 10.39
CA THR A 37 -4.97 15.42 9.99
C THR A 37 -6.33 14.76 9.80
N ARG A 38 -6.48 13.96 8.75
CA ARG A 38 -7.68 13.15 8.50
C ARG A 38 -7.31 11.78 7.97
N THR A 39 -8.10 10.78 8.30
CA THR A 39 -8.00 9.45 7.68
C THR A 39 -8.91 9.42 6.46
N GLN A 40 -8.35 9.14 5.29
CA GLN A 40 -9.10 8.93 4.07
C GLN A 40 -9.04 7.45 3.69
N VAL A 41 -10.15 6.93 3.14
CA VAL A 41 -10.27 5.53 2.74
C VAL A 41 -10.23 5.42 1.22
N PHE A 42 -9.33 4.59 0.71
CA PHE A 42 -9.30 4.14 -0.68
C PHE A 42 -9.81 2.70 -0.74
N GLU A 43 -11.02 2.51 -1.26
CA GLU A 43 -11.57 1.19 -1.49
C GLU A 43 -11.52 0.85 -2.97
N GLY A 44 -10.97 -0.32 -3.31
CA GLY A 44 -10.86 -0.78 -4.69
C GLY A 44 -10.34 -2.20 -4.80
N VAL A 45 -10.08 -2.64 -6.03
CA VAL A 45 -9.56 -3.98 -6.34
C VAL A 45 -8.06 -3.90 -6.55
N VAL A 46 -7.31 -4.83 -5.96
CA VAL A 46 -5.87 -4.95 -6.19
C VAL A 46 -5.64 -5.48 -7.60
N ILE A 47 -4.96 -4.70 -8.44
CA ILE A 47 -4.66 -5.08 -9.83
C ILE A 47 -3.23 -5.59 -9.99
N LYS A 48 -2.34 -5.24 -9.06
CA LYS A 48 -0.93 -5.57 -9.13
C LYS A 48 -0.32 -5.67 -7.75
N ARG A 49 0.60 -6.62 -7.58
CA ARG A 49 1.50 -6.74 -6.43
C ARG A 49 2.87 -7.18 -6.95
N GLN A 50 3.93 -6.48 -6.58
CA GLN A 50 5.28 -6.70 -7.13
C GLN A 50 6.36 -6.35 -6.12
N GLY A 51 7.56 -6.89 -6.33
CA GLY A 51 8.67 -6.74 -5.42
C GLY A 51 8.58 -7.68 -4.22
N ASN A 52 9.45 -7.47 -3.25
CA ASN A 52 9.64 -8.35 -2.10
C ASN A 52 10.25 -7.58 -0.93
N GLY A 53 9.98 -8.05 0.30
CA GLY A 53 10.47 -7.40 1.51
C GLY A 53 9.91 -5.98 1.68
N VAL A 54 10.77 -5.04 2.09
CA VAL A 54 10.40 -3.61 2.26
C VAL A 54 10.05 -2.93 0.95
N ARG A 55 10.56 -3.45 -0.17
CA ARG A 55 10.35 -2.88 -1.51
C ARG A 55 9.08 -3.40 -2.18
N GLU A 56 8.30 -4.23 -1.49
CA GLU A 56 7.05 -4.74 -2.00
C GLU A 56 6.03 -3.61 -2.15
N THR A 57 5.40 -3.54 -3.33
CA THR A 57 4.37 -2.55 -3.66
C THR A 57 3.14 -3.23 -4.24
N PHE A 58 1.99 -2.60 -4.09
CA PHE A 58 0.73 -3.04 -4.68
C PHE A 58 -0.07 -1.85 -5.20
N THR A 59 -0.92 -2.10 -6.20
CA THR A 59 -1.73 -1.06 -6.86
C THR A 59 -3.20 -1.43 -6.72
N VAL A 60 -4.01 -0.45 -6.31
CA VAL A 60 -5.45 -0.62 -6.10
C VAL A 60 -6.19 0.28 -7.09
N ARG A 61 -7.06 -0.30 -7.90
CA ARG A 61 -7.92 0.44 -8.82
C ARG A 61 -9.30 0.66 -8.22
N LYS A 62 -9.82 1.89 -8.30
CA LYS A 62 -11.22 2.21 -7.97
C LYS A 62 -11.87 3.07 -9.05
N GLN A 63 -13.20 3.06 -9.10
CA GLN A 63 -13.95 4.09 -9.82
C GLN A 63 -14.35 5.20 -8.85
N SER A 64 -14.07 6.44 -9.23
CA SER A 64 -14.37 7.64 -8.46
C SER A 64 -15.10 8.62 -9.38
N PHE A 65 -16.37 8.92 -9.07
CA PHE A 65 -17.20 9.84 -9.87
C PHE A 65 -17.20 9.53 -11.37
N GLY A 66 -17.31 8.24 -11.73
CA GLY A 66 -17.31 7.79 -13.14
C GLY A 66 -15.94 7.67 -13.80
N VAL A 67 -14.85 8.09 -13.13
CA VAL A 67 -13.48 8.00 -13.65
C VAL A 67 -12.69 6.91 -12.92
N GLY A 68 -11.94 6.11 -13.67
CA GLY A 68 -11.02 5.12 -13.08
C GLY A 68 -9.76 5.78 -12.51
N VAL A 69 -9.38 5.42 -11.29
CA VAL A 69 -8.21 5.92 -10.57
C VAL A 69 -7.42 4.74 -10.01
N GLU A 70 -6.08 4.83 -10.03
CA GLU A 70 -5.12 3.82 -9.56
C GLU A 70 -4.07 4.43 -8.62
#